data_AF-A0A7K0X2G4-F1
#
_entry.id   AF-A0A7K0X2G4-F1
#
_cell.length_a   1.000
_cell.length_b   1.000
_cell.length_c   1.000
_cell.angle_alpha   90.00
_cell.angle_beta   90.00
_cell.angle_gamma   90.00
#
_symmetry.space_group_name_H-M   'P 1'
#
loop_
_entity.id
_entity.type
_entity.pdbx_description
1 polymer ?
#
loop_
_entity_poly.entity_id
_entity_poly.type
_entity_poly.pdbx_seq_one_letter_code
_entity_poly.pdbx_strand_id
1 'polypeptide(L)'
;MEPGRAGAAHHLRHRPLPGLPGPGRGRGGRGPHRPRLRRRPGAPGRPGPLGGDPVTVTVAGLVLASPVLVASGCAGTGRELAGYAPLSTYGAVVTRSITRDPRPGAQVPSIAETPAGLVHATGLPNPGLDGFLATELPWLLTEGARVVVSVVARELGEYAEVARRLATAPGVSAVEVNLAQPDAVAAGVLDVREPFHVGAAVSAVLRELPRGVPVLAKLRPDTVRVAEAVKVAADAGAAAVVLGGAL
;
A
#
# COMPACT_ATOMS: atom_id res chain seq x y z
N MET A 1 -22.69 -35.46 -33.76
CA MET A 1 -23.12 -35.61 -32.35
C MET A 1 -22.00 -34.99 -31.52
N GLU A 2 -22.28 -33.85 -30.90
CA GLU A 2 -21.30 -32.92 -30.29
C GLU A 2 -20.56 -33.46 -29.05
N PRO A 3 -19.37 -32.90 -28.74
CA PRO A 3 -18.60 -33.20 -27.52
C PRO A 3 -19.10 -32.40 -26.30
N GLY A 4 -19.19 -33.08 -25.14
CA GLY A 4 -19.75 -32.56 -23.89
C GLY A 4 -18.86 -31.58 -23.11
N ARG A 5 -19.49 -30.52 -22.60
CA ARG A 5 -18.95 -29.40 -21.82
C ARG A 5 -18.81 -29.69 -20.31
N ALA A 6 -17.70 -29.19 -19.77
CA ALA A 6 -17.46 -28.43 -18.51
C ALA A 6 -18.37 -28.60 -17.25
N GLY A 7 -17.70 -28.74 -16.09
CA GLY A 7 -17.85 -27.81 -14.98
C GLY A 7 -18.70 -28.26 -13.78
N ALA A 8 -18.10 -28.97 -12.82
CA ALA A 8 -18.67 -29.17 -11.49
C ALA A 8 -18.46 -27.91 -10.63
N ALA A 9 -19.53 -27.18 -10.35
CA ALA A 9 -19.52 -26.04 -9.43
C ALA A 9 -19.60 -26.54 -7.97
N HIS A 10 -18.60 -26.21 -7.15
CA HIS A 10 -18.68 -26.35 -5.70
C HIS A 10 -19.71 -25.35 -5.15
N HIS A 11 -20.89 -25.85 -4.75
CA HIS A 11 -21.95 -25.07 -4.17
C HIS A 11 -21.68 -24.79 -2.68
N LEU A 12 -20.88 -23.77 -2.36
CA LEU A 12 -20.88 -23.17 -1.03
C LEU A 12 -22.18 -22.37 -0.87
N ARG A 13 -23.12 -22.92 -0.08
CA ARG A 13 -24.34 -22.21 0.29
C ARG A 13 -24.01 -21.19 1.38
N HIS A 14 -24.12 -19.90 1.08
CA HIS A 14 -24.07 -18.84 2.08
C HIS A 14 -25.26 -18.98 3.04
N ARG A 15 -24.98 -19.37 4.29
CA ARG A 15 -25.96 -19.34 5.37
C ARG A 15 -25.93 -17.93 5.99
N PRO A 16 -27.04 -17.18 6.02
CA PRO A 16 -27.05 -15.87 6.64
C PRO A 16 -26.83 -15.99 8.15
N LEU A 17 -25.97 -15.12 8.69
CA LEU A 17 -25.75 -14.98 10.13
C LEU A 17 -26.99 -14.35 10.77
N PRO A 18 -27.47 -14.84 11.93
CA PRO A 18 -28.60 -14.23 12.64
C PRO A 18 -28.29 -12.76 12.98
N GLY A 19 -29.16 -11.84 12.59
CA GLY A 19 -29.08 -10.42 12.97
C GLY A 19 -28.67 -9.42 11.86
N LEU A 20 -28.34 -9.89 10.65
CA LEU A 20 -28.07 -9.00 9.50
C LEU A 20 -29.26 -8.97 8.53
N PRO A 21 -29.78 -7.78 8.14
CA PRO A 21 -30.82 -7.70 7.12
C PRO A 21 -30.29 -8.21 5.78
N GLY A 22 -30.98 -9.16 5.17
CA GLY A 22 -30.66 -9.64 3.82
C GLY A 22 -30.91 -8.57 2.74
N PRO A 23 -30.34 -8.70 1.54
CA PRO A 23 -30.48 -7.71 0.48
C PRO A 23 -31.94 -7.68 0.01
N GLY A 24 -32.61 -6.55 0.25
CA GLY A 24 -34.00 -6.33 -0.15
C GLY A 24 -34.17 -6.41 -1.66
N ARG A 25 -35.14 -7.21 -2.12
CA ARG A 25 -35.57 -7.26 -3.52
C ARG A 25 -36.39 -6.01 -3.85
N GLY A 26 -35.77 -5.00 -4.46
CA GLY A 26 -36.43 -3.79 -4.97
C GLY A 26 -36.75 -3.90 -6.47
N ARG A 27 -38.03 -3.74 -6.83
CA ARG A 27 -38.55 -3.67 -8.21
C ARG A 27 -38.20 -2.33 -8.87
N GLY A 28 -37.75 -2.39 -10.13
CA GLY A 28 -37.96 -1.46 -11.25
C GLY A 28 -37.87 0.07 -11.08
N GLY A 29 -36.88 0.68 -11.74
CA GLY A 29 -37.05 1.97 -12.46
C GLY A 29 -36.15 3.15 -12.07
N ARG A 30 -35.49 3.72 -13.10
CA ARG A 30 -34.91 5.10 -13.26
C ARG A 30 -33.38 5.29 -13.14
N GLY A 31 -32.76 5.60 -14.29
CA GLY A 31 -31.63 6.54 -14.52
C GLY A 31 -30.23 6.19 -13.96
N PRO A 32 -29.13 6.73 -14.54
CA PRO A 32 -27.79 6.48 -14.04
C PRO A 32 -27.56 7.30 -12.77
N HIS A 33 -27.95 6.73 -11.63
CA HIS A 33 -27.60 7.27 -10.32
C HIS A 33 -26.11 7.06 -10.08
N ARG A 34 -25.30 8.10 -10.28
CA ARG A 34 -24.02 8.21 -9.57
C ARG A 34 -24.36 8.27 -8.08
N PRO A 35 -23.93 7.32 -7.24
CA PRO A 35 -24.13 7.44 -5.80
C PRO A 35 -23.28 8.61 -5.32
N ARG A 36 -23.91 9.78 -5.16
CA ARG A 36 -23.33 10.85 -4.34
C ARG A 36 -23.34 10.29 -2.93
N LEU A 37 -22.16 10.04 -2.36
CA LEU A 37 -21.98 9.86 -0.92
C LEU A 37 -22.53 11.12 -0.24
N ARG A 38 -23.84 11.13 0.02
CA ARG A 38 -24.46 12.17 0.84
C ARG A 38 -23.85 12.02 2.21
N ARG A 39 -23.13 13.05 2.66
CA ARG A 39 -22.73 13.18 4.06
C ARG A 39 -23.96 12.89 4.92
N ARG A 40 -23.86 11.90 5.81
CA ARG A 40 -24.92 11.65 6.80
C ARG A 40 -25.16 12.96 7.56
N PRO A 41 -26.41 13.44 7.68
CA PRO A 41 -26.75 14.47 8.65
C PRO A 41 -26.28 13.97 10.02
N GLY A 42 -25.40 14.71 10.68
CA GLY A 42 -24.77 14.28 11.95
C GLY A 42 -23.42 13.57 11.82
N ALA A 43 -22.79 13.55 10.65
CA ALA A 43 -21.36 13.23 10.59
C ALA A 43 -20.61 14.23 11.50
N PRO A 44 -19.74 13.77 12.41
CA PRO A 44 -18.99 14.68 13.27
C PRO A 44 -18.28 15.71 12.38
N GLY A 45 -18.29 16.97 12.82
CA GLY A 45 -17.51 18.02 12.17
C GLY A 45 -16.07 17.56 11.97
N ARG A 46 -15.31 18.22 11.08
CA ARG A 46 -13.87 17.98 10.98
C ARG A 46 -13.32 17.92 12.40
N PRO A 47 -12.69 16.81 12.83
CA PRO A 47 -12.12 16.76 14.15
C PRO A 47 -11.22 17.98 14.28
N GLY A 48 -11.35 18.69 15.41
CA GLY A 48 -10.43 19.79 15.70
C GLY A 48 -8.99 19.27 15.60
N PRO A 49 -8.01 20.16 15.37
CA PRO A 49 -6.61 19.76 15.39
C PRO A 49 -6.36 18.92 16.65
N LEU A 50 -5.74 17.75 16.48
CA LEU A 50 -5.40 16.87 17.60
C LEU A 50 -4.57 17.71 18.58
N GLY A 51 -5.13 18.01 19.75
CA GLY A 51 -4.49 18.86 20.75
C GLY A 51 -3.25 18.15 21.30
N GLY A 52 -2.09 18.78 21.13
CA GLY A 52 -0.80 18.31 21.62
C GLY A 52 0.33 18.99 20.86
N ASP A 53 1.46 19.24 21.53
CA ASP A 53 2.65 19.77 20.85
C ASP A 53 3.16 18.74 19.83
N PRO A 54 3.62 19.18 18.64
CA PRO A 54 4.14 18.28 17.63
C PRO A 54 5.37 17.52 18.16
N VAL A 55 5.28 16.19 18.21
CA VAL A 55 6.38 15.31 18.63
C VAL A 55 7.26 15.04 17.40
N THR A 56 8.33 15.82 17.26
CA THR A 56 9.30 15.59 16.20
C THR A 56 10.18 14.38 16.54
N VAL A 57 10.40 13.49 15.58
CA VAL A 57 11.26 12.30 15.74
C VAL A 57 12.20 12.15 14.54
N THR A 58 13.33 11.45 14.72
CA THR A 58 14.22 11.11 13.61
C THR A 58 14.20 9.60 13.36
N VAL A 59 13.87 9.19 12.14
CA VAL A 59 13.82 7.78 11.73
C VAL A 59 14.48 7.64 10.37
N ALA A 60 15.39 6.67 10.19
CA ALA A 60 16.13 6.47 8.93
C ALA A 60 16.85 7.73 8.42
N GLY A 61 17.30 8.61 9.32
CA GLY A 61 17.90 9.91 8.98
C GLY A 61 16.90 10.99 8.56
N LEU A 62 15.60 10.71 8.56
CA LEU A 62 14.54 11.66 8.24
C LEU A 62 14.01 12.31 9.51
N VAL A 63 13.97 13.63 9.54
CA VAL A 63 13.30 14.40 10.59
C VAL A 63 11.79 14.45 10.28
N LEU A 64 10.98 13.82 11.12
CA LEU A 64 9.52 13.74 10.99
C LEU A 64 8.82 14.68 11.95
N ALA A 65 7.82 15.41 11.43
CA ALA A 65 6.97 16.31 12.22
C ALA A 65 6.09 15.58 13.25
N SER A 66 5.94 14.27 13.07
CA SER A 66 5.18 13.36 13.93
C SER A 66 5.73 11.93 13.78
N PRO A 67 5.66 11.07 14.80
CA PRO A 67 5.99 9.64 14.67
C PRO A 67 4.96 8.86 13.83
N VAL A 68 3.84 9.47 13.43
CA VAL A 68 2.77 8.78 12.70
C VAL A 68 3.02 8.82 11.20
N LEU A 69 3.31 7.65 10.61
CA LEU A 69 3.35 7.45 9.16
C LEU A 69 2.08 6.72 8.73
N VAL A 70 1.50 7.12 7.59
CA VAL A 70 0.39 6.35 7.02
C VAL A 70 0.93 5.13 6.31
N ALA A 71 0.45 3.94 6.70
CA ALA A 71 0.88 2.68 6.10
C ALA A 71 0.59 2.63 4.59
N SER A 72 1.48 1.98 3.83
CA SER A 72 1.37 1.86 2.37
C SER A 72 -0.02 1.35 1.95
N GLY A 73 -0.72 2.07 1.08
CA GLY A 73 -2.05 1.67 0.60
C GLY A 73 -3.23 2.07 1.47
N CYS A 74 -3.00 2.62 2.68
CA CYS A 74 -4.06 3.12 3.56
C CYS A 74 -4.42 4.59 3.32
N ALA A 75 -3.62 5.33 2.54
CA ALA A 75 -3.86 6.73 2.21
C ALA A 75 -4.67 6.95 0.93
N GLY A 76 -5.01 5.89 0.19
CA GLY A 76 -5.50 6.03 -1.20
C GLY A 76 -4.45 6.70 -2.08
N THR A 77 -4.81 7.83 -2.70
CA THR A 77 -3.89 8.73 -3.43
C THR A 77 -3.39 9.90 -2.57
N GLY A 78 -3.77 9.92 -1.29
CA GLY A 78 -3.60 11.04 -0.37
C GLY A 78 -4.75 12.05 -0.42
N ARG A 79 -5.48 12.15 -1.55
CA ARG A 79 -6.65 13.04 -1.72
C ARG A 79 -7.77 12.72 -0.75
N GLU A 80 -7.99 11.43 -0.53
CA GLU A 80 -8.97 10.92 0.40
C GLU A 80 -8.61 11.29 1.84
N LEU A 81 -7.32 11.25 2.18
CA LEU A 81 -6.81 11.55 3.51
C LEU A 81 -6.76 13.06 3.81
N ALA A 82 -6.44 13.89 2.81
CA ALA A 82 -6.36 15.36 2.94
C ALA A 82 -7.71 16.00 3.34
N GLY A 83 -8.82 15.31 3.10
CA GLY A 83 -10.14 15.72 3.60
C GLY A 83 -10.23 15.78 5.13
N TYR A 84 -9.44 14.97 5.83
CA TYR A 84 -9.49 14.79 7.28
C TYR A 84 -8.45 15.64 8.04
N ALA A 85 -7.20 15.70 7.54
CA ALA A 85 -6.13 16.50 8.14
C ALA A 85 -5.11 16.94 7.06
N PRO A 86 -4.41 18.08 7.24
CA PRO A 86 -3.34 18.47 6.32
C PRO A 86 -2.26 17.39 6.25
N LEU A 87 -1.80 17.04 5.04
CA LEU A 87 -0.85 15.93 4.89
C LEU A 87 0.52 16.22 5.53
N SER A 88 0.85 17.50 5.73
CA SER A 88 2.06 17.96 6.41
C SER A 88 2.11 17.67 7.91
N THR A 89 0.99 17.29 8.55
CA THR A 89 0.98 16.94 9.98
C THR A 89 1.36 15.48 10.25
N TYR A 90 1.35 14.63 9.22
CA TYR A 90 1.85 13.26 9.31
C TYR A 90 3.38 13.25 9.20
N GLY A 91 4.03 12.29 9.85
CA GLY A 91 5.47 12.07 9.70
C GLY A 91 5.86 11.76 8.25
N ALA A 92 5.05 10.93 7.58
CA ALA A 92 5.09 10.74 6.13
C ALA A 92 3.81 10.08 5.61
N VAL A 93 3.52 10.28 4.34
CA VAL A 93 2.59 9.47 3.56
C VAL A 93 3.40 8.39 2.84
N VAL A 94 3.21 7.12 3.22
CA VAL A 94 3.74 6.00 2.45
C VAL A 94 2.75 5.67 1.34
N THR A 95 3.19 5.77 0.10
CA THR A 95 2.33 5.50 -1.05
C THR A 95 1.85 4.05 -1.03
N ARG A 96 0.76 3.75 -1.74
CA ARG A 96 0.54 2.37 -2.20
C ARG A 96 1.79 1.87 -2.93
N SER A 97 2.07 0.57 -2.85
CA SER A 97 3.23 0.00 -3.55
C SER A 97 3.07 0.16 -5.05
N ILE A 98 3.99 0.90 -5.67
CA ILE A 98 4.04 1.20 -7.10
C ILE A 98 4.81 0.08 -7.80
N THR A 99 4.24 -0.42 -8.89
CA THR A 99 4.91 -1.33 -9.83
C THR A 99 5.38 -0.54 -11.05
N ARG A 100 6.26 -1.12 -11.87
CA ARG A 100 6.64 -0.50 -13.14
C ARG A 100 5.41 -0.23 -14.01
N ASP A 101 4.65 -1.29 -14.28
CA ASP A 101 3.47 -1.27 -15.14
C ASP A 101 2.19 -1.07 -14.31
N PRO A 102 1.12 -0.47 -14.88
CA PRO A 102 -0.16 -0.30 -14.20
C PRO A 102 -0.82 -1.62 -13.82
N ARG A 103 -1.54 -1.63 -12.70
CA ARG A 103 -2.26 -2.80 -12.20
C ARG A 103 -3.71 -2.45 -11.85
N PRO A 104 -4.70 -3.17 -12.41
CA PRO A 104 -6.11 -2.91 -12.14
C PRO A 104 -6.55 -3.37 -10.74
N GLY A 105 -5.78 -4.27 -10.11
CA GLY A 105 -6.16 -4.92 -8.87
C GLY A 105 -7.02 -6.17 -9.08
N ALA A 106 -7.52 -6.72 -7.98
CA ALA A 106 -8.36 -7.91 -7.94
C ALA A 106 -9.84 -7.58 -8.21
N GLN A 107 -10.63 -8.62 -8.50
CA GLN A 107 -12.08 -8.48 -8.62
C GLN A 107 -12.73 -8.12 -7.28
N VAL A 108 -13.85 -7.41 -7.35
CA VAL A 108 -14.66 -7.06 -6.17
C VAL A 108 -15.69 -8.16 -5.87
N PRO A 109 -16.00 -8.44 -4.59
CA PRO A 109 -15.46 -7.81 -3.38
C PRO A 109 -14.05 -8.30 -3.03
N SER A 110 -13.15 -7.37 -2.69
CA SER A 110 -11.75 -7.66 -2.34
C SER A 110 -11.42 -7.34 -0.87
N ILE A 111 -12.44 -6.99 -0.08
CA ILE A 111 -12.32 -6.62 1.33
C ILE A 111 -13.50 -7.21 2.10
N ALA A 112 -13.25 -7.76 3.28
CA ALA A 112 -14.26 -8.24 4.22
C ALA A 112 -13.94 -7.79 5.65
N GLU A 113 -14.96 -7.34 6.38
CA GLU A 113 -14.85 -7.00 7.81
C GLU A 113 -14.77 -8.25 8.68
N THR A 114 -14.03 -8.14 9.79
CA THR A 114 -13.91 -9.15 10.84
C THR A 114 -14.07 -8.45 12.20
N PRO A 115 -14.35 -9.17 13.30
CA PRO A 115 -14.58 -8.55 14.61
C PRO A 115 -13.45 -7.66 15.13
N ALA A 116 -12.21 -7.86 14.66
CA ALA A 116 -11.02 -7.13 15.11
C ALA A 116 -10.21 -6.50 13.96
N GLY A 117 -10.82 -6.31 12.79
CA GLY A 117 -10.13 -5.74 11.65
C GLY A 117 -10.76 -6.09 10.31
N LEU A 118 -9.94 -6.14 9.26
CA LEU A 118 -10.37 -6.39 7.89
C LEU A 118 -9.43 -7.42 7.25
N VAL A 119 -9.99 -8.27 6.40
CA VAL A 119 -9.23 -9.12 5.47
C VAL A 119 -9.33 -8.48 4.09
N HIS A 120 -8.21 -8.38 3.38
CA HIS A 120 -8.19 -7.79 2.04
C HIS A 120 -7.30 -8.58 1.08
N ALA A 121 -7.75 -8.68 -0.17
CA ALA A 121 -7.04 -9.28 -1.29
C ALA A 121 -7.17 -8.34 -2.51
N THR A 122 -6.53 -7.18 -2.44
CA THR A 122 -6.78 -6.07 -3.38
C THR A 122 -6.06 -6.24 -4.72
N GLY A 123 -5.05 -7.12 -4.82
CA GLY A 123 -4.30 -7.38 -6.06
C GLY A 123 -3.31 -6.29 -6.46
N LEU A 124 -2.89 -5.44 -5.51
CA LEU A 124 -1.96 -4.30 -5.71
C LEU A 124 -2.40 -3.30 -6.80
N PRO A 125 -3.62 -2.70 -6.69
CA PRO A 125 -4.09 -1.75 -7.69
C PRO A 125 -3.25 -0.46 -7.65
N ASN A 126 -2.59 -0.14 -8.74
CA ASN A 126 -1.71 1.03 -8.84
C ASN A 126 -1.60 1.54 -10.29
N PRO A 127 -1.26 2.82 -10.50
CA PRO A 127 -1.30 3.44 -11.82
C PRO A 127 -0.05 3.14 -12.65
N GLY A 128 0.86 2.31 -12.14
CA GLY A 128 2.21 2.16 -12.67
C GLY A 128 3.09 3.36 -12.34
N LEU A 129 4.38 3.23 -12.62
CA LEU A 129 5.35 4.25 -12.28
C LEU A 129 5.12 5.55 -13.05
N ASP A 130 4.85 5.47 -14.36
CA ASP A 130 4.60 6.64 -15.18
C ASP A 130 3.36 7.42 -14.72
N GLY A 131 2.26 6.72 -14.43
CA GLY A 131 1.05 7.35 -13.93
C GLY A 131 1.24 8.00 -12.55
N PHE A 132 1.97 7.33 -11.66
CA PHE A 132 2.30 7.85 -10.33
C PHE A 132 3.15 9.13 -10.41
N LEU A 133 4.22 9.12 -11.21
CA LEU A 133 5.12 10.26 -11.38
C LEU A 133 4.43 11.45 -12.04
N ALA A 134 3.53 11.20 -12.99
CA ALA A 134 2.83 12.26 -13.71
C ALA A 134 1.71 12.93 -12.89
N THR A 135 1.14 12.25 -11.90
CA THR A 135 -0.12 12.70 -11.27
C THR A 135 -0.12 12.70 -9.75
N GLU A 136 0.24 11.59 -9.11
CA GLU A 136 0.09 11.41 -7.65
C GLU A 136 1.24 12.05 -6.88
N LEU A 137 2.49 11.78 -7.27
CA LEU A 137 3.65 12.36 -6.58
C LEU A 137 3.63 13.90 -6.60
N PRO A 138 3.44 14.58 -7.76
CA PRO A 138 3.42 16.04 -7.77
C PRO A 138 2.32 16.61 -6.87
N TRP A 139 1.13 16.00 -6.86
CA TRP A 139 0.03 16.47 -6.03
C TRP A 139 0.32 16.31 -4.53
N LEU A 140 0.86 15.17 -4.10
CA LEU A 140 1.26 14.97 -2.70
C LEU A 140 2.25 16.04 -2.23
N LEU A 141 3.21 16.41 -3.08
CA LEU A 141 4.19 17.45 -2.79
C LEU A 141 3.53 18.83 -2.68
N THR A 142 2.55 19.14 -3.54
CA THR A 142 1.81 20.42 -3.45
C THR A 142 0.98 20.55 -2.16
N GLU A 143 0.56 19.42 -1.58
CA GLU A 143 -0.14 19.38 -0.29
C GLU A 143 0.82 19.39 0.92
N GLY A 144 2.12 19.55 0.68
CA GLY A 144 3.15 19.58 1.72
C GLY A 144 3.40 18.22 2.39
N ALA A 145 2.98 17.12 1.75
CA ALA A 145 3.24 15.79 2.28
C ALA A 145 4.72 15.44 2.17
N ARG A 146 5.29 14.85 3.23
CA ARG A 146 6.53 14.10 3.07
C ARG A 146 6.21 12.71 2.50
N VAL A 147 6.81 12.37 1.36
CA VAL A 147 6.47 11.16 0.60
C VAL A 147 7.53 10.08 0.75
N VAL A 148 7.11 8.90 1.22
CA VAL A 148 7.87 7.65 1.12
C VAL A 148 7.24 6.82 0.01
N VAL A 149 8.00 6.52 -1.05
CA VAL A 149 7.47 5.74 -2.17
C VAL A 149 7.65 4.27 -1.89
N SER A 150 6.56 3.55 -1.66
CA SER A 150 6.57 2.09 -1.56
C SER A 150 6.67 1.50 -2.96
N VAL A 151 7.57 0.55 -3.17
CA VAL A 151 7.79 -0.13 -4.45
C VAL A 151 7.72 -1.64 -4.30
N VAL A 152 7.15 -2.31 -5.29
CA VAL A 152 7.12 -3.77 -5.39
C VAL A 152 7.36 -4.15 -6.84
N ALA A 153 8.09 -5.23 -7.08
CA ALA A 153 8.47 -5.62 -8.43
C ALA A 153 8.51 -7.14 -8.60
N ARG A 154 8.57 -7.58 -9.86
CA ARG A 154 8.57 -9.00 -10.23
C ARG A 154 9.92 -9.65 -10.09
N GLU A 155 10.97 -8.85 -10.22
CA GLU A 155 12.35 -9.28 -10.19
C GLU A 155 13.27 -8.12 -9.79
N LEU A 156 14.53 -8.43 -9.50
CA LEU A 156 15.53 -7.45 -9.06
C LEU A 156 15.80 -6.37 -10.11
N GLY A 157 15.81 -6.73 -11.39
CA GLY A 157 16.01 -5.78 -12.49
C GLY A 157 14.91 -4.71 -12.53
N GLU A 158 13.67 -5.11 -12.27
CA GLU A 158 12.53 -4.18 -12.22
C GLU A 158 12.58 -3.29 -10.97
N TYR A 159 13.05 -3.80 -9.82
CA TYR A 159 13.33 -2.93 -8.66
C TYR A 159 14.36 -1.85 -8.99
N ALA A 160 15.46 -2.21 -9.66
CA ALA A 160 16.49 -1.26 -10.07
C ALA A 160 15.96 -0.24 -11.10
N GLU A 161 15.14 -0.68 -12.06
CA GLU A 161 14.50 0.20 -13.05
C GLU A 161 13.60 1.25 -12.39
N VAL A 162 12.72 0.82 -11.49
CA VAL A 162 11.82 1.71 -10.75
C VAL A 162 12.62 2.68 -9.88
N ALA A 163 13.65 2.20 -9.17
CA ALA A 163 14.51 3.03 -8.35
C ALA A 163 15.26 4.10 -9.17
N ARG A 164 15.79 3.74 -10.34
CA ARG A 164 16.48 4.67 -11.25
C ARG A 164 15.57 5.80 -11.73
N ARG A 165 14.32 5.48 -12.04
CA ARG A 165 13.30 6.47 -12.41
C ARG A 165 12.94 7.37 -11.22
N LEU A 166 12.75 6.79 -10.02
CA LEU A 166 12.50 7.56 -8.79
C LEU A 166 13.68 8.45 -8.38
N ALA A 167 14.93 8.07 -8.67
CA ALA A 167 16.12 8.85 -8.38
C ALA A 167 16.12 10.23 -9.06
N THR A 168 15.43 10.34 -10.21
CA THR A 168 15.28 11.60 -10.95
C THR A 168 14.01 12.38 -10.58
N ALA A 169 13.12 11.79 -9.77
CA ALA A 169 11.86 12.41 -9.39
C ALA A 169 12.06 13.33 -8.17
N PRO A 170 11.58 14.59 -8.22
CA PRO A 170 11.70 15.50 -7.08
C PRO A 170 10.81 15.05 -5.92
N GLY A 171 11.20 15.37 -4.69
CA GLY A 171 10.35 15.24 -3.50
C GLY A 171 10.20 13.82 -2.94
N VAL A 172 10.86 12.80 -3.52
CA VAL A 172 10.95 11.47 -2.90
C VAL A 172 11.84 11.56 -1.68
N SER A 173 11.26 11.40 -0.49
CA SER A 173 12.01 11.50 0.77
C SER A 173 12.65 10.18 1.19
N ALA A 174 12.07 9.05 0.77
CA ALA A 174 12.63 7.72 0.97
C ALA A 174 11.94 6.73 0.02
N VAL A 175 12.55 5.56 -0.14
CA VAL A 175 11.94 4.44 -0.86
C VAL A 175 11.72 3.27 0.10
N GLU A 176 10.50 2.77 0.18
CA GLU A 176 10.17 1.54 0.91
C GLU A 176 10.15 0.37 -0.07
N VAL A 177 11.08 -0.57 0.07
CA VAL A 177 11.10 -1.81 -0.70
C VAL A 177 10.12 -2.77 -0.05
N ASN A 178 8.96 -2.95 -0.67
CA ASN A 178 7.94 -3.87 -0.20
C ASN A 178 8.31 -5.30 -0.58
N LEU A 179 8.73 -6.07 0.42
CA LEU A 179 9.07 -7.49 0.36
C LEU A 179 8.08 -8.32 1.17
N ALA A 180 6.94 -7.71 1.53
CA ALA A 180 5.98 -8.25 2.46
C ALA A 180 4.70 -8.79 1.82
N GLN A 181 4.67 -8.96 0.50
CA GLN A 181 3.47 -9.46 -0.19
C GLN A 181 3.17 -10.91 0.24
N PRO A 182 2.05 -11.21 0.92
CA PRO A 182 1.71 -12.55 1.36
C PRO A 182 1.61 -13.56 0.21
N ASP A 183 0.92 -13.19 -0.88
CA ASP A 183 0.72 -14.04 -2.04
C ASP A 183 1.47 -13.50 -3.26
N ALA A 184 2.80 -13.63 -3.22
CA ALA A 184 3.68 -13.14 -4.28
C ALA A 184 3.39 -13.79 -5.63
N VAL A 185 3.02 -15.08 -5.64
CA VAL A 185 2.71 -15.84 -6.86
C VAL A 185 1.43 -15.32 -7.50
N ALA A 186 0.33 -15.20 -6.75
CA ALA A 186 -0.92 -14.69 -7.31
C ALA A 186 -0.80 -13.20 -7.68
N ALA A 187 0.00 -12.44 -6.95
CA ALA A 187 0.31 -11.06 -7.30
C ALA A 187 1.26 -10.94 -8.50
N GLY A 188 1.96 -12.02 -8.87
CA GLY A 188 2.99 -12.03 -9.90
C GLY A 188 4.11 -11.05 -9.57
N VAL A 189 4.61 -11.06 -8.34
CA VAL A 189 5.75 -10.25 -7.86
C VAL A 189 6.85 -11.18 -7.30
N LEU A 190 8.01 -10.62 -6.99
CA LEU A 190 9.13 -11.39 -6.44
C LEU A 190 8.74 -12.10 -5.14
N ASP A 191 8.94 -13.42 -5.09
CA ASP A 191 8.64 -14.23 -3.90
C ASP A 191 9.81 -14.24 -2.90
N VAL A 192 9.67 -13.44 -1.84
CA VAL A 192 10.72 -13.22 -0.84
C VAL A 192 10.61 -14.21 0.31
N ARG A 193 10.94 -15.48 0.06
CA ARG A 193 10.94 -16.55 1.09
C ARG A 193 12.23 -16.67 1.90
N GLU A 194 13.34 -16.31 1.26
CA GLU A 194 14.67 -16.47 1.82
C GLU A 194 15.26 -15.09 2.16
N PRO A 195 15.96 -14.94 3.30
CA PRO A 195 16.59 -13.68 3.70
C PRO A 195 17.52 -13.09 2.63
N PHE A 196 18.21 -13.91 1.85
CA PHE A 196 19.08 -13.39 0.78
C PHE A 196 18.31 -12.61 -0.31
N HIS A 197 17.02 -12.93 -0.55
CA HIS A 197 16.18 -12.14 -1.46
C HIS A 197 15.98 -10.72 -0.94
N VAL A 198 15.90 -10.54 0.39
CA VAL A 198 15.77 -9.23 1.04
C VAL A 198 17.00 -8.39 0.73
N GLY A 199 18.19 -8.94 1.00
CA GLY A 199 19.45 -8.22 0.78
C GLY A 199 19.66 -7.87 -0.69
N ALA A 200 19.30 -8.78 -1.60
CA ALA A 200 19.41 -8.56 -3.04
C ALA A 200 18.49 -7.43 -3.54
N ALA A 201 17.21 -7.41 -3.10
CA ALA A 201 16.26 -6.37 -3.50
C ALA A 201 16.61 -5.00 -2.90
N VAL A 202 16.99 -4.95 -1.63
CA VAL A 202 17.46 -3.71 -0.98
C VAL A 202 18.69 -3.16 -1.70
N SER A 203 19.68 -4.02 -1.99
CA SER A 203 20.89 -3.61 -2.71
C SER A 203 20.59 -3.12 -4.14
N ALA A 204 19.67 -3.78 -4.84
CA ALA A 204 19.27 -3.38 -6.20
C ALA A 204 18.66 -1.98 -6.23
N VAL A 205 17.84 -1.63 -5.23
CA VAL A 205 17.25 -0.28 -5.11
C VAL A 205 18.29 0.75 -4.68
N LEU A 206 19.08 0.44 -3.64
CA LEU A 206 20.09 1.37 -3.10
C LEU A 206 21.13 1.83 -4.13
N ARG A 207 21.54 0.93 -5.04
CA ARG A 207 22.53 1.25 -6.08
C ARG A 207 22.08 2.35 -7.05
N GLU A 208 20.78 2.51 -7.21
CA GLU A 208 20.19 3.41 -8.20
C GLU A 208 19.74 4.74 -7.60
N LEU A 209 19.59 4.81 -6.27
CA LEU A 209 19.14 6.00 -5.58
C LEU A 209 20.30 6.98 -5.26
N PRO A 210 20.04 8.30 -5.24
CA PRO A 210 21.03 9.27 -4.83
C PRO A 210 21.43 9.06 -3.36
N ARG A 211 22.67 9.44 -3.03
CA ARG A 211 23.10 9.51 -1.63
C ARG A 211 22.16 10.42 -0.85
N GLY A 212 21.69 9.96 0.30
CA GLY A 212 20.80 10.71 1.18
C GLY A 212 19.30 10.38 1.02
N VAL A 213 18.91 9.58 0.03
CA VAL A 213 17.55 9.00 -0.02
C VAL A 213 17.58 7.64 0.68
N PRO A 214 17.08 7.51 1.92
CA PRO A 214 17.12 6.25 2.66
C PRO A 214 16.19 5.20 2.03
N VAL A 215 16.59 3.93 2.18
CA VAL A 215 15.76 2.78 1.86
C VAL A 215 15.20 2.17 3.13
N LEU A 216 13.90 1.92 3.14
CA LEU A 216 13.21 1.16 4.17
C LEU A 216 12.91 -0.23 3.62
N ALA A 217 13.18 -1.29 4.38
CA ALA A 217 12.81 -2.65 3.99
C ALA A 217 11.50 -3.02 4.69
N LYS A 218 10.41 -3.22 3.92
CA LYS A 218 9.15 -3.70 4.49
C LYS A 218 9.09 -5.22 4.42
N LEU A 219 9.09 -5.85 5.58
CA LEU A 219 9.24 -7.30 5.75
C LEU A 219 7.97 -7.92 6.34
N ARG A 220 7.68 -9.16 5.90
CA ARG A 220 6.63 -9.97 6.52
C ARG A 220 6.98 -10.23 8.00
N PRO A 221 5.99 -10.25 8.91
CA PRO A 221 6.20 -10.65 10.29
C PRO A 221 6.31 -12.19 10.40
N ASP A 222 7.23 -12.79 9.65
CA ASP A 222 7.51 -14.23 9.67
C ASP A 222 8.09 -14.64 11.04
N THR A 223 7.36 -15.47 11.79
CA THR A 223 7.73 -15.85 13.16
C THR A 223 9.01 -16.68 13.27
N VAL A 224 9.47 -17.27 12.16
CA VAL A 224 10.67 -18.11 12.11
C VAL A 224 11.88 -17.29 11.67
N ARG A 225 11.72 -16.44 10.64
CA ARG A 225 12.86 -15.84 9.93
C ARG A 225 12.94 -14.32 10.01
N VAL A 226 12.00 -13.64 10.67
CA VAL A 226 11.99 -12.16 10.73
C VAL A 226 13.31 -11.58 11.27
N ALA A 227 13.91 -12.17 12.30
CA ALA A 227 15.17 -11.68 12.86
C ALA A 227 16.33 -11.77 11.86
N GLU A 228 16.43 -12.88 11.12
CA GLU A 228 17.44 -13.07 10.07
C GLU A 228 17.19 -12.11 8.89
N ALA A 229 15.94 -11.96 8.45
CA ALA A 229 15.57 -11.03 7.39
C ALA A 229 15.85 -9.56 7.76
N VAL A 230 15.58 -9.16 9.01
CA VAL A 230 15.92 -7.83 9.55
C VAL A 230 17.43 -7.61 9.50
N LYS A 231 18.23 -8.59 9.96
CA LYS A 231 19.68 -8.50 9.92
C LYS A 231 20.18 -8.34 8.47
N VAL A 232 19.70 -9.16 7.55
CA VAL A 232 20.11 -9.10 6.14
C VAL A 232 19.69 -7.77 5.50
N ALA A 233 18.51 -7.22 5.82
CA ALA A 233 18.11 -5.90 5.36
C ALA A 233 19.07 -4.80 5.83
N ALA A 234 19.45 -4.83 7.12
CA ALA A 234 20.39 -3.88 7.71
C ALA A 234 21.80 -4.02 7.09
N ASP A 235 22.30 -5.25 6.95
CA ASP A 235 23.61 -5.54 6.34
C ASP A 235 23.66 -5.09 4.86
N ALA A 236 22.52 -5.16 4.15
CA ALA A 236 22.39 -4.65 2.79
C ALA A 236 22.27 -3.12 2.68
N GLY A 237 22.15 -2.42 3.81
CA GLY A 237 22.11 -0.95 3.88
C GLY A 237 20.72 -0.33 4.01
N ALA A 238 19.69 -1.11 4.36
CA ALA A 238 18.39 -0.52 4.71
C ALA A 238 18.55 0.38 5.96
N ALA A 239 18.08 1.61 5.86
CA ALA A 239 18.16 2.60 6.93
C ALA A 239 17.10 2.39 8.02
N ALA A 240 16.04 1.65 7.71
CA ALA A 240 15.03 1.18 8.66
C ALA A 240 14.34 -0.08 8.14
N VAL A 241 13.69 -0.80 9.05
CA VAL A 241 12.79 -1.90 8.73
C VAL A 241 11.37 -1.54 9.11
N VAL A 242 10.43 -1.84 8.23
CA VAL A 242 8.99 -1.77 8.48
C VAL A 242 8.48 -3.20 8.62
N LEU A 243 8.00 -3.57 9.81
CA LEU A 243 7.40 -4.88 10.03
C LEU A 243 5.90 -4.79 9.81
N GLY A 244 5.38 -5.55 8.84
CA GLY A 244 3.96 -5.56 8.53
C GLY A 244 3.69 -6.02 7.09
N GLY A 245 2.43 -6.03 6.72
CA GLY A 245 1.93 -6.71 5.52
C GLY A 245 0.62 -7.41 5.87
N ALA A 246 -0.17 -7.75 4.85
CA ALA A 246 -1.30 -8.63 5.09
C ALA A 246 -0.77 -10.03 5.46
N LEU A 247 -1.35 -10.62 6.51
CA LEU A 247 -1.15 -12.03 6.86
C LEU A 247 -1.97 -12.91 5.90
#